data_AF-C9LTX8-F1
#
_entry.id   AF-C9LTX8-F1
#
_cell.length_a   1.000
_cell.length_b   1.000
_cell.length_c   1.000
_cell.angle_alpha   90.00
_cell.angle_beta   90.00
_cell.angle_gamma   90.00
#
_symmetry.space_group_name_H-M   'P 1'
#
loop_
_entity.id
_entity.type
_entity.pdbx_description
1 polymer ?
#
loop_
_entity_poly.entity_id
_entity_poly.type
_entity_poly.pdbx_seq_one_letter_code
_entity_poly.pdbx_strand_id
1 'polypeptide(L)'
;MILENTDYAKRSETDVAHDILSEKNEAMYYKDLVLEVIDKKRKPVQSLSHAISEVYTLINMDSRFHYEGEGKWGLTEWNPPEVKRTHASRTGASSSPKTSRRREKLLEGIQEE
;
A
#
# COMPACT_ATOMS: atom_id res chain seq x y z
N MET A 1 2.13 -26.61 10.61
CA MET A 1 2.15 -25.46 11.54
C MET A 1 0.78 -24.83 11.45
N ILE A 2 -0.06 -25.01 12.46
CA ILE A 2 -1.43 -24.49 12.46
C ILE A 2 -1.31 -23.00 12.77
N LEU A 3 -1.70 -22.14 11.84
CA LEU A 3 -1.73 -20.69 12.09
C LEU A 3 -2.58 -20.47 13.33
N GLU A 4 -1.95 -19.90 14.34
CA GLU A 4 -2.56 -19.49 15.59
C GLU A 4 -3.86 -18.76 15.34
N ASN A 5 -4.78 -18.93 16.27
CA ASN A 5 -6.06 -18.26 16.35
C ASN A 5 -5.87 -16.73 16.30
N THR A 6 -5.77 -16.17 15.09
CA THR A 6 -5.62 -14.73 14.87
C THR A 6 -6.94 -14.08 15.20
N ASP A 7 -7.04 -13.52 16.40
CA ASP A 7 -8.18 -12.70 16.83
C ASP A 7 -8.14 -11.37 16.07
N TYR A 8 -8.55 -11.40 14.79
CA TYR A 8 -8.60 -10.23 13.91
C TYR A 8 -9.54 -9.13 14.45
N ALA A 9 -10.45 -9.47 15.37
CA ALA A 9 -11.35 -8.49 15.98
C ALA A 9 -10.59 -7.48 16.86
N LYS A 10 -9.45 -7.87 17.44
CA LYS A 10 -8.59 -7.01 18.28
C LYS A 10 -7.48 -6.28 17.52
N ARG A 11 -7.18 -6.68 16.28
CA ARG A 11 -6.14 -6.04 15.45
C ARG A 11 -6.68 -4.77 14.79
N SER A 12 -5.81 -3.86 14.37
CA SER A 12 -6.22 -2.72 13.54
C SER A 12 -6.57 -3.18 12.12
N GLU A 13 -7.38 -2.42 11.39
CA GLU A 13 -7.76 -2.68 10.00
C GLU A 13 -6.54 -2.79 9.09
N THR A 14 -5.51 -1.96 9.32
CA THR A 14 -4.26 -1.98 8.57
C THR A 14 -3.40 -3.19 8.93
N ASP A 15 -3.39 -3.65 10.18
CA ASP A 15 -2.68 -4.89 10.52
C ASP A 15 -3.34 -6.11 9.87
N VAL A 16 -4.68 -6.15 9.82
CA VAL A 16 -5.38 -7.23 9.08
C VAL A 16 -5.06 -7.16 7.59
N ALA A 17 -5.04 -5.97 6.98
CA ALA A 17 -4.67 -5.81 5.57
C ALA A 17 -3.22 -6.28 5.31
N HIS A 18 -2.31 -5.97 6.23
CA HIS A 18 -0.93 -6.42 6.17
C HIS A 18 -0.82 -7.94 6.26
N ASP A 19 -1.52 -8.57 7.21
CA ASP A 19 -1.57 -10.02 7.36
C ASP A 19 -2.11 -10.70 6.09
N ILE A 20 -3.19 -10.17 5.49
CA ILE A 20 -3.77 -10.70 4.24
C ILE A 20 -2.75 -10.69 3.11
N LEU A 21 -2.09 -9.54 2.90
CA LEU A 21 -1.08 -9.42 1.85
C LEU A 21 0.13 -10.33 2.13
N SER A 22 0.58 -10.41 3.40
CA SER A 22 1.70 -11.26 3.82
C SER A 22 1.39 -12.76 3.64
N GLU A 23 0.18 -13.19 3.99
CA GLU A 23 -0.29 -14.57 3.84
C GLU A 23 -0.36 -14.97 2.35
N LYS A 24 -0.81 -14.06 1.48
CA LYS A 24 -0.90 -14.31 0.02
C LYS A 24 0.43 -14.17 -0.69
N ASN A 25 1.32 -13.31 -0.18
CA ASN A 25 2.61 -12.96 -0.78
C ASN A 25 2.49 -12.51 -2.25
N GLU A 26 1.41 -11.80 -2.58
CA GLU A 26 1.16 -11.22 -3.90
C GLU A 26 0.30 -9.95 -3.80
N ALA A 27 0.46 -9.06 -4.78
CA ALA A 27 -0.36 -7.87 -4.90
C ALA A 27 -1.79 -8.22 -5.34
N MET A 28 -2.78 -7.64 -4.68
CA MET A 28 -4.20 -7.90 -4.95
C MET A 28 -4.96 -6.63 -5.27
N TYR A 29 -6.14 -6.77 -5.92
CA TYR A 29 -6.99 -5.61 -6.20
C TYR A 29 -7.42 -4.93 -4.91
N TYR A 30 -7.32 -3.61 -4.90
CA TYR A 30 -7.57 -2.81 -3.71
C TYR A 30 -8.97 -3.01 -3.14
N LYS A 31 -9.97 -3.12 -4.01
CA LYS A 31 -11.36 -3.40 -3.62
C LYS A 31 -11.47 -4.71 -2.87
N ASP A 32 -10.80 -5.75 -3.36
CA ASP A 32 -10.86 -7.08 -2.76
C ASP A 32 -10.14 -7.09 -1.41
N LEU A 33 -9.02 -6.36 -1.31
CA LEU A 33 -8.30 -6.19 -0.04
C LEU A 33 -9.20 -5.56 1.03
N VAL A 34 -9.88 -4.46 0.68
CA VAL A 34 -10.79 -3.76 1.60
C VAL A 34 -11.93 -4.68 2.06
N LEU A 35 -12.54 -5.43 1.13
CA LEU A 35 -13.62 -6.35 1.46
C LEU A 35 -13.16 -7.52 2.34
N GLU A 36 -11.97 -8.06 2.07
CA GLU A 36 -11.39 -9.16 2.85
C GLU A 36 -11.04 -8.74 4.28
N VAL A 37 -10.56 -7.50 4.48
CA VAL A 37 -10.36 -6.92 5.82
C VAL A 37 -11.69 -6.85 6.58
N ILE A 38 -12.75 -6.36 5.95
CA ILE A 38 -14.08 -6.25 6.59
C ILE A 38 -14.60 -7.64 6.97
N ASP A 39 -14.49 -8.62 6.07
CA ASP A 39 -14.93 -10.00 6.30
C ASP A 39 -14.14 -10.67 7.45
N LYS A 40 -12.81 -10.53 7.46
CA LYS A 40 -11.97 -11.11 8.52
C LYS A 40 -12.22 -10.50 9.90
N LYS A 41 -12.51 -9.19 9.98
CA LYS A 41 -12.77 -8.54 11.28
C LYS A 41 -14.13 -8.90 11.89
N ARG A 42 -15.12 -9.27 11.07
CA ARG A 42 -16.50 -9.62 11.49
C ARG A 42 -17.10 -8.64 12.50
N LYS A 43 -16.73 -7.35 12.41
CA LYS A 43 -17.24 -6.32 13.32
C LYS A 43 -18.71 -6.02 12.99
N PRO A 44 -19.58 -5.81 13.97
CA PRO A 44 -20.90 -5.23 13.74
C PRO A 44 -20.70 -3.81 13.21
N VAL A 45 -21.00 -3.59 11.93
CA VAL A 45 -20.88 -2.27 11.28
C VAL A 45 -22.27 -1.67 11.11
N GLN A 46 -22.38 -0.34 11.27
CA GLN A 46 -23.63 0.38 11.07
C GLN A 46 -24.12 0.28 9.61
N SER A 47 -23.18 0.26 8.66
CA SER A 47 -23.42 -0.06 7.27
C SER A 47 -22.14 -0.56 6.59
N LEU A 48 -22.28 -1.37 5.54
CA LEU A 48 -21.15 -1.83 4.73
C LEU A 48 -20.40 -0.66 4.08
N SER A 49 -21.12 0.37 3.61
CA SER A 49 -20.50 1.56 3.01
C SER A 49 -19.61 2.31 4.00
N HIS A 50 -20.03 2.43 5.26
CA HIS A 50 -19.23 3.05 6.30
C HIS A 50 -17.95 2.25 6.58
N ALA A 51 -18.07 0.93 6.66
CA ALA A 51 -16.93 0.03 6.85
C ALA A 51 -15.92 0.13 5.69
N ILE A 52 -16.41 0.18 4.45
CA ILE A 52 -15.57 0.37 3.26
C ILE A 52 -14.83 1.70 3.36
N SER A 53 -15.52 2.81 3.65
CA SER A 53 -14.90 4.13 3.74
C SER A 53 -13.85 4.22 4.85
N GLU A 54 -14.12 3.63 6.00
CA GLU A 54 -13.17 3.57 7.12
C GLU A 54 -11.91 2.78 6.73
N VAL A 55 -12.05 1.54 6.29
CA VAL A 55 -10.93 0.68 5.89
C VAL A 55 -10.14 1.29 4.73
N TYR A 56 -10.84 1.83 3.73
CA TYR A 56 -10.22 2.55 2.61
C TYR A 56 -9.31 3.68 3.11
N THR A 57 -9.82 4.49 4.04
CA THR A 57 -9.10 5.66 4.56
C THR A 57 -7.87 5.21 5.35
N LEU A 58 -8.03 4.22 6.22
CA LEU A 58 -6.94 3.71 7.05
C LEU A 58 -5.81 3.11 6.21
N ILE A 59 -6.13 2.30 5.19
CA ILE A 59 -5.11 1.72 4.31
C ILE A 59 -4.42 2.81 3.48
N ASN A 60 -5.15 3.80 2.94
CA ASN A 60 -4.53 4.88 2.17
C ASN A 60 -3.61 5.79 3.00
N MET A 61 -3.82 5.87 4.31
CA MET A 61 -2.98 6.65 5.22
C MET A 61 -1.76 5.88 5.75
N ASP A 62 -1.66 4.58 5.50
CA ASP A 62 -0.62 3.71 6.03
C ASP A 62 0.49 3.47 4.99
N SER A 63 1.72 3.87 5.33
CA SER A 63 2.88 3.83 4.42
C SER A 63 3.41 2.43 4.14
N ARG A 64 2.91 1.39 4.85
CA ARG A 64 3.27 -0.01 4.58
C ARG A 64 2.68 -0.51 3.27
N PHE A 65 1.63 0.13 2.75
CA PHE A 65 0.99 -0.25 1.50
C PHE A 65 1.39 0.68 0.36
N HIS A 66 1.53 0.13 -0.83
CA HIS A 66 1.72 0.94 -2.03
C HIS A 66 0.97 0.39 -3.23
N TYR A 67 0.73 1.28 -4.19
CA TYR A 67 0.18 0.95 -5.48
C TYR A 67 1.22 0.22 -6.34
N GLU A 68 0.86 -0.95 -6.85
CA GLU A 68 1.69 -1.81 -7.70
C GLU A 68 1.36 -1.65 -9.20
N GLY A 69 0.20 -1.06 -9.52
CA GLY A 69 -0.30 -0.96 -10.89
C GLY A 69 -1.65 -1.63 -11.06
N GLU A 70 -2.39 -1.22 -12.10
CA GLU A 70 -3.67 -1.85 -12.50
C GLU A 70 -4.72 -1.98 -11.37
N GLY A 71 -4.72 -1.06 -10.41
CA GLY A 71 -5.62 -1.13 -9.24
C GLY A 71 -5.19 -2.12 -8.16
N LYS A 72 -4.01 -2.73 -8.28
CA LYS A 72 -3.43 -3.65 -7.29
C LYS A 72 -2.54 -2.92 -6.30
N TRP A 73 -2.53 -3.45 -5.08
CA TRP A 73 -1.74 -2.93 -3.97
C TRP A 73 -0.95 -4.06 -3.33
N GLY A 74 0.25 -3.71 -2.87
CA GLY A 74 1.19 -4.61 -2.22
C GLY A 74 1.85 -3.97 -1.00
N LEU A 75 2.78 -4.70 -0.38
CA LEU A 75 3.56 -4.22 0.75
C LEU A 75 4.86 -3.56 0.30
N THR A 76 5.18 -2.41 0.87
CA THR A 76 6.39 -1.64 0.53
C THR A 76 7.67 -2.45 0.77
N GLU A 77 7.65 -3.41 1.69
CA GLU A 77 8.78 -4.31 1.96
C GLU A 77 9.09 -5.30 0.82
N TRP A 78 8.14 -5.59 -0.06
CA TRP A 78 8.36 -6.48 -1.22
C TRP A 78 9.26 -5.84 -2.27
N ASN A 79 9.36 -4.51 -2.26
CA ASN A 79 10.22 -3.77 -3.14
C ASN A 79 11.22 -2.93 -2.32
N PRO A 80 12.26 -3.56 -1.73
CA PRO A 80 13.24 -2.84 -0.94
C PRO A 80 13.84 -1.70 -1.78
N PRO A 81 13.96 -0.49 -1.21
CA PRO A 81 14.53 0.64 -1.93
C PRO A 81 15.92 0.22 -2.43
N GLU A 82 16.14 0.33 -3.73
CA GLU A 82 17.41 0.02 -4.35
C GLU A 82 18.49 0.79 -3.58
N VAL A 83 19.34 0.08 -2.83
CA VAL A 83 20.41 0.69 -2.06
C VAL A 83 21.31 1.31 -3.10
N LYS A 84 21.17 2.63 -3.30
CA LYS A 84 22.10 3.41 -4.12
C LYS A 84 23.44 3.34 -3.41
N ARG A 85 24.21 2.29 -3.71
CA ARG A 85 25.65 2.25 -3.46
C ARG A 85 26.19 3.50 -4.11
N THR A 86 26.59 4.47 -3.29
CA THR A 86 27.38 5.60 -3.71
C THR A 86 28.73 5.05 -4.17
N HIS A 87 28.80 4.62 -5.42
CA HIS A 87 30.06 4.46 -6.09
C HIS A 87 30.04 5.28 -7.37
N ALA A 88 31.09 6.09 -7.48
CA ALA A 88 31.33 7.05 -8.52
C ALA A 88 31.05 6.48 -9.92
N SER A 89 30.34 7.31 -10.71
CA SER A 89 30.38 7.41 -12.18
C SER A 89 30.45 6.11 -13.00
N ARG A 90 29.36 5.83 -13.73
CA ARG A 90 29.30 5.99 -15.21
C ARG A 90 27.93 5.62 -15.78
N THR A 91 27.50 6.49 -16.68
CA THR A 91 26.45 6.42 -17.72
C THR A 91 25.89 5.04 -18.07
N GLY A 92 24.56 4.92 -17.98
CA GLY A 92 23.78 3.85 -18.61
C GLY A 92 22.30 4.13 -18.42
N ALA A 93 21.60 4.44 -19.51
CA ALA A 93 20.21 4.86 -19.53
C ALA A 93 19.27 3.85 -18.84
N SER A 94 18.52 4.30 -17.83
CA SER A 94 17.34 3.58 -17.36
C SER A 94 16.17 4.56 -17.22
N SER A 95 15.05 4.13 -17.80
CA SER A 95 13.79 4.84 -17.90
C SER A 95 13.26 5.25 -16.52
N SER A 96 13.37 6.54 -16.19
CA SER A 96 12.77 7.08 -14.97
C SER A 96 11.23 7.03 -15.05
N PRO A 97 10.53 6.78 -13.93
CA PRO A 97 9.08 6.82 -13.89
C PRO A 97 8.62 8.28 -14.12
N LYS A 98 7.84 8.50 -15.18
CA LYS A 98 7.39 9.83 -15.65
C LYS A 98 6.62 10.63 -14.58
N THR A 99 6.16 9.98 -13.51
CA THR A 99 5.42 10.62 -12.40
C THR A 99 6.30 11.50 -11.51
N SER A 100 7.56 11.13 -11.27
CA SER A 100 8.48 11.92 -10.43
C SER A 100 8.84 13.26 -11.07
N ARG A 101 9.13 13.24 -12.38
CA ARG A 101 9.50 14.45 -13.14
C ARG A 101 8.35 15.46 -13.27
N ARG A 102 7.09 14.99 -13.25
CA ARG A 102 5.92 15.87 -13.35
C ARG A 102 5.67 16.63 -12.05
N ARG A 103 5.96 16.03 -10.89
CA ARG A 103 5.86 16.69 -9.58
C ARG A 103 6.93 17.76 -9.41
N GLU A 104 8.18 17.46 -9.79
CA GLU A 104 9.30 18.40 -9.71
C GLU A 104 9.03 19.68 -10.52
N LYS A 105 8.57 19.52 -11.77
CA LYS A 105 8.25 20.66 -12.65
C LYS A 105 7.06 21.50 -12.17
N LEU A 106 6.14 20.92 -11.40
CA LEU A 106 5.00 21.65 -10.83
C LEU A 106 5.42 22.49 -9.62
N LEU A 107 6.45 22.04 -8.89
CA LEU A 107 6.97 22.73 -7.70
C LEU A 107 7.85 23.92 -8.08
N GLU A 108 8.62 23.82 -9.17
CA GLU A 108 9.42 24.94 -9.70
C GLU A 108 8.54 26.11 -10.14
N GLY A 109 7.40 25.84 -10.80
CA GLY A 109 6.48 26.89 -11.26
C GLY A 109 5.70 27.61 -10.16
N ILE A 110 5.78 27.17 -8.90
CA ILE A 110 5.13 27.81 -7.74
C ILE A 110 6.10 28.76 -7.02
N GLN A 111 7.40 28.64 -7.25
CA GLN A 111 8.44 29.43 -6.55
C GLN A 111 8.85 30.72 -7.27
N GLU A 112 8.35 30.96 -8.48
CA GLU A 112 8.56 32.21 -9.21
C GLU A 112 7.26 33.04 -9.22
N GLU A 113 7.01 33.77 -8.12
CA GLU A 113 6.34 35.08 -8.14
C GLU A 113 7.34 36.17 -7.77
#